data_AF-A0A1V4ZFX3-F1
#
_entry.id   AF-A0A1V4ZFX3-F1
#
_cell.length_a   1.000
_cell.length_b   1.000
_cell.length_c   1.000
_cell.angle_alpha   90.00
_cell.angle_beta   90.00
_cell.angle_gamma   90.00
#
_symmetry.space_group_name_H-M   'P 1'
#
loop_
_entity.id
_entity.type
_entity.pdbx_description
1 polymer ?
#
loop_
_entity_poly.entity_id
_entity_poly.type
_entity_poly.pdbx_seq_one_letter_code
_entity_poly.pdbx_strand_id
1 'polypeptide(L)'
;MAHEIMSPGQKALEDRFELIKNRPVDPEKNPAEQFGEMEAWTFSLGDYRFFLNPMTKRWYFFDRPHNSWKDINAPAGSVIFSLRGSEIEIVKAGAATTPSPSAATKETPLRKFCPQCGAPLRPGLKFCSSCGAKIS
;
A
#
# COMPACT_ATOMS: atom_id res chain seq x y z
N MET A 1 12.55 -12.45 13.20
CA MET A 1 12.35 -11.06 13.68
C MET A 1 11.40 -10.42 12.69
N ALA A 2 10.25 -9.92 13.15
CA ALA A 2 9.16 -9.51 12.27
C ALA A 2 9.61 -8.37 11.35
N HIS A 3 9.37 -8.54 10.05
CA HIS A 3 9.40 -7.43 9.09
C HIS A 3 8.29 -6.46 9.49
N GLU A 4 8.59 -5.49 10.35
CA GLU A 4 7.77 -4.30 10.50
C GLU A 4 8.00 -3.44 9.26
N ILE A 5 7.28 -3.78 8.19
CA ILE A 5 7.24 -3.04 6.92
C ILE A 5 6.68 -1.63 7.16
N MET A 6 5.98 -1.40 8.28
CA MET A 6 5.35 -0.14 8.65
C MET A 6 5.82 0.35 10.02
N SER A 7 6.13 1.64 10.11
CA SER A 7 6.55 2.28 11.35
C SER A 7 5.44 2.18 12.42
N PRO A 8 5.77 1.84 13.69
CA PRO A 8 4.76 1.68 14.74
C PRO A 8 3.97 2.96 15.00
N GLY A 9 4.61 4.13 14.87
CA GLY A 9 3.95 5.43 14.94
C GLY A 9 2.92 5.65 13.83
N GLN A 10 3.24 5.27 12.59
CA GLN A 10 2.29 5.34 11.49
C GLN A 10 1.08 4.42 11.75
N LYS A 11 1.35 3.16 12.12
CA LYS A 11 0.29 2.18 12.40
C LYS A 11 -0.69 2.67 13.48
N ALA A 12 -0.17 3.26 14.55
CA ALA A 12 -0.99 3.78 15.64
C ALA A 12 -1.93 4.90 15.17
N LEU A 13 -1.43 5.81 14.33
CA LEU A 13 -2.25 6.88 13.77
C LEU A 13 -3.31 6.36 12.81
N GLU A 14 -2.95 5.43 11.93
CA GLU A 14 -3.91 4.85 10.97
C GLU A 14 -5.00 4.04 11.67
N ASP A 15 -4.64 3.23 12.67
CA ASP A 15 -5.60 2.48 13.48
C ASP A 15 -6.57 3.43 14.20
N ARG A 16 -6.04 4.49 14.83
CA ARG A 16 -6.85 5.54 15.44
C ARG A 16 -7.77 6.21 14.43
N PHE A 17 -7.28 6.52 13.23
CA PHE A 17 -8.07 7.09 12.14
C PHE A 17 -9.22 6.15 11.74
N GLU A 18 -8.95 4.86 11.60
CA GLU A 18 -9.96 3.85 11.27
C GLU A 18 -11.08 3.77 12.31
N LEU A 19 -10.77 4.02 13.59
CA LEU A 19 -11.76 4.06 14.68
C LEU A 19 -12.65 5.32 14.64
N ILE A 20 -12.13 6.45 14.15
CA ILE A 20 -12.85 7.73 14.15
C ILE A 20 -13.47 8.10 12.79
N LYS A 21 -13.04 7.49 11.68
CA LYS A 21 -13.44 7.88 10.32
C LYS A 21 -14.95 7.79 10.05
N ASN A 22 -15.66 6.97 10.84
CA ASN A 22 -17.10 6.75 10.74
C ASN A 22 -17.88 7.49 11.84
N ARG A 23 -17.21 8.23 12.74
CA ARG A 23 -17.92 9.05 13.73
C ARG A 23 -18.65 10.20 13.03
N PRO A 24 -19.89 10.50 13.45
CA PRO A 24 -20.58 11.69 12.97
C PRO A 24 -19.77 12.93 13.37
N VAL A 25 -19.63 13.86 12.43
CA VAL A 25 -18.93 15.13 12.66
C VAL A 25 -19.98 16.16 13.02
N ASP A 26 -19.99 16.60 14.27
CA ASP A 26 -20.81 17.70 14.74
C ASP A 26 -20.16 19.02 14.28
N PRO A 27 -20.78 19.81 13.41
CA PRO A 27 -20.19 21.07 12.93
C PRO A 27 -20.06 22.12 14.04
N GLU A 28 -20.79 21.96 15.15
CA GLU A 28 -20.77 22.87 16.31
C GLU A 28 -19.65 22.56 17.31
N LYS A 29 -19.04 21.37 17.23
CA LYS A 29 -17.97 20.97 18.15
C LYS A 29 -16.59 21.23 17.55
N ASN A 30 -15.65 21.59 18.42
CA ASN A 30 -14.28 21.82 18.00
C ASN A 30 -13.66 20.54 17.42
N PRO A 31 -12.92 20.62 16.30
CA PRO A 31 -12.30 19.45 15.68
C PRO A 31 -11.31 18.74 16.63
N ALA A 32 -10.64 19.48 17.50
CA ALA A 32 -9.77 18.92 18.54
C ALA A 32 -10.53 18.08 19.58
N GLU A 33 -11.79 18.39 19.89
CA GLU A 33 -12.60 17.58 20.80
C GLU A 33 -13.13 16.31 20.12
N GLN A 34 -13.43 16.40 18.82
CA GLN A 34 -14.02 15.29 18.06
C GLN A 34 -12.99 14.26 17.62
N PHE A 35 -11.83 14.75 17.16
CA PHE A 35 -10.77 13.92 16.59
C PHE A 35 -9.53 13.84 17.49
N GLY A 36 -9.41 14.71 18.49
CA GLY A 36 -8.23 14.88 19.32
C GLY A 36 -7.27 15.94 18.77
N GLU A 37 -6.33 16.38 19.61
CA GLU A 37 -5.34 17.41 19.27
C GLU A 37 -4.48 17.03 18.07
N MET A 38 -4.10 18.03 17.27
CA MET A 38 -3.28 17.84 16.07
C MET A 38 -1.96 17.11 16.39
N GLU A 39 -1.35 17.40 17.54
CA GLU A 39 -0.11 16.75 17.99
C GLU A 39 -0.29 15.23 18.16
N ALA A 40 -1.47 14.81 18.59
CA ALA A 40 -1.80 13.40 18.78
C ALA A 40 -1.99 12.65 17.44
N TRP A 41 -2.01 13.39 16.33
CA TRP A 41 -2.02 12.91 14.95
C TRP A 41 -0.68 13.11 14.24
N THR A 42 0.37 13.49 14.97
CA THR A 42 1.73 13.58 14.45
C THR A 42 2.58 12.41 14.90
N PHE A 43 3.53 11.99 14.06
CA PHE A 43 4.60 11.10 14.46
C PHE A 43 5.93 11.55 13.86
N SER A 44 7.02 11.16 14.52
CA SER A 44 8.37 11.44 14.06
C SER A 44 9.01 10.15 13.57
N LEU A 45 9.71 10.23 12.46
CA LEU A 45 10.45 9.13 11.86
C LEU A 45 11.84 9.63 11.49
N GLY A 46 12.81 9.40 12.38
CA GLY A 46 14.13 10.02 12.28
C GLY A 46 14.00 11.53 12.44
N ASP A 47 14.57 12.29 11.50
CA ASP A 47 14.47 13.76 11.45
C ASP A 47 13.19 14.28 10.78
N TYR A 48 12.38 13.38 10.20
CA TYR A 48 11.16 13.72 9.49
C TYR A 48 9.97 13.68 10.45
N ARG A 49 9.03 14.61 10.26
CA ARG A 49 7.79 14.66 11.04
C ARG A 49 6.61 14.59 10.08
N PHE A 50 5.67 13.70 10.37
CA PHE A 50 4.47 13.46 9.57
C PHE A 50 3.24 13.74 10.39
N PHE A 51 2.19 14.19 9.72
CA PHE A 51 0.89 14.48 10.30
C PHE A 51 -0.19 13.83 9.46
N LEU A 52 -1.04 13.01 10.09
CA LEU A 52 -2.24 12.49 9.47
C LEU A 52 -3.40 13.41 9.83
N ASN A 53 -3.91 14.17 8.87
CA ASN A 53 -5.07 15.01 9.15
C ASN A 53 -6.35 14.16 9.11
N PRO A 54 -7.09 13.99 10.23
CA PRO A 54 -8.32 13.20 10.25
C PRO A 54 -9.48 13.87 9.48
N MET A 55 -9.44 15.20 9.35
CA MET A 55 -10.46 15.97 8.63
C MET A 55 -10.30 15.82 7.11
N THR A 56 -9.06 15.94 6.60
CA THR A 56 -8.78 15.83 5.16
C THR A 56 -8.41 14.41 4.72
N LYS A 57 -8.18 13.51 5.67
CA LYS A 57 -7.82 12.09 5.46
C LYS A 57 -6.50 11.93 4.69
N ARG A 58 -5.63 12.94 4.81
CA ARG A 58 -4.40 13.09 4.04
C ARG A 58 -3.19 13.20 4.94
N TRP A 59 -2.09 12.67 4.47
CA TRP A 59 -0.79 12.83 5.07
C TRP A 59 -0.16 14.16 4.68
N TYR A 60 0.50 14.76 5.66
CA TYR A 60 1.30 15.96 5.54
C TYR A 60 2.70 15.66 6.06
N PHE A 61 3.69 16.27 5.43
CA PHE A 61 5.08 16.26 5.83
C PHE A 61 5.46 17.64 6.38
N PHE A 62 6.18 17.67 7.49
CA PHE A 62 6.68 18.91 8.06
C PHE A 62 7.95 19.36 7.35
N ASP A 63 7.81 20.38 6.53
CA ASP A 63 8.93 21.05 5.89
C ASP A 63 9.63 21.93 6.93
N ARG A 64 10.72 21.41 7.49
CA ARG A 64 11.57 22.11 8.47
C ARG A 64 12.12 23.44 7.94
N PRO A 65 12.68 23.54 6.71
CA PRO A 65 13.26 24.81 6.25
C PRO A 65 12.22 25.93 6.08
N HIS A 66 10.98 25.60 5.73
CA HIS A 66 9.88 26.57 5.60
C HIS A 66 8.94 26.61 6.81
N ASN A 67 9.23 25.85 7.87
CA ASN A 67 8.44 25.72 9.09
C ASN A 67 6.93 25.51 8.82
N SER A 68 6.60 24.66 7.84
CA SER A 68 5.24 24.52 7.33
C SER A 68 4.87 23.07 7.01
N TRP A 69 3.59 22.73 7.19
CA TRP A 69 3.06 21.41 6.83
C TRP A 69 2.68 21.38 5.35
N LYS A 70 3.37 20.55 4.56
CA LYS A 70 3.06 20.33 3.15
C LYS A 70 2.22 19.09 2.96
N ASP A 71 1.16 19.20 2.17
CA ASP A 71 0.42 18.02 1.75
C ASP A 71 1.28 17.22 0.78
N ILE A 72 1.30 15.90 0.98
CA ILE A 72 2.00 14.98 0.08
C ILE A 72 1.03 14.22 -0.83
N ASN A 73 -0.24 14.68 -0.88
CA ASN A 73 -1.33 14.07 -1.63
C ASN A 73 -1.51 12.56 -1.39
N ALA A 74 -1.12 12.05 -0.21
CA ALA A 74 -1.21 10.64 0.13
C ALA A 74 -2.36 10.41 1.13
N PRO A 75 -3.34 9.54 0.82
CA PRO A 75 -4.41 9.20 1.75
C PRO A 75 -3.92 8.34 2.93
N ALA A 76 -4.64 8.41 4.05
CA ALA A 76 -4.52 7.43 5.14
C ALA A 76 -4.68 6.00 4.59
N GLY A 77 -3.86 5.06 5.03
CA GLY A 77 -3.89 3.66 4.65
C GLY A 77 -3.39 3.35 3.24
N SER A 78 -2.98 4.37 2.46
CA SER A 78 -2.54 4.19 1.06
C SER A 78 -1.04 4.20 0.87
N VAL A 79 -0.27 4.64 1.87
CA VAL A 79 1.19 4.72 1.83
C VAL A 79 1.79 4.23 3.13
N ILE A 80 3.05 3.83 3.09
CA ILE A 80 3.86 3.46 4.24
C ILE A 80 5.14 4.29 4.21
N PHE A 81 5.46 4.89 5.34
CA PHE A 81 6.67 5.66 5.57
C PHE A 81 7.73 4.76 6.17
N SER A 82 8.84 4.63 5.45
CA SER A 82 10.00 3.84 5.87
C SER A 82 11.26 4.71 5.84
N LEU A 83 12.18 4.46 6.77
CA LEU A 83 13.52 5.04 6.72
C LEU A 83 14.50 4.06 6.11
N ARG A 84 15.27 4.52 5.12
CA ARG A 84 16.46 3.82 4.65
C ARG A 84 17.68 4.70 4.92
N GLY A 85 18.28 4.48 6.09
CA GLY A 85 19.35 5.34 6.60
C GLY A 85 18.82 6.69 7.02
N SER A 86 19.19 7.74 6.30
CA SER A 86 18.77 9.13 6.56
C SER A 86 17.73 9.65 5.57
N GLU A 87 17.32 8.84 4.58
CA GLU A 87 16.31 9.20 3.58
C GLU A 87 14.95 8.58 3.94
N ILE A 88 13.89 9.38 3.78
CA ILE A 88 12.51 8.91 3.87
C ILE A 88 12.06 8.30 2.54
N GLU A 89 11.52 7.09 2.58
CA GLU A 89 10.79 6.48 1.46
C GLU A 89 9.29 6.40 1.76
N ILE A 90 8.48 6.84 0.80
CA ILE A 90 7.01 6.74 0.83
C ILE A 90 6.61 5.65 -0.15
N VAL A 91 6.29 4.46 0.34
CA VAL A 91 5.90 3.31 -0.49
C VAL A 91 4.38 3.13 -0.47
N LYS A 92 3.77 2.60 -1.54
CA LYS A 92 2.32 2.39 -1.57
C LYS A 92 1.90 1.23 -0.66
N ALA A 93 0.96 1.46 0.27
CA ALA A 93 0.35 0.40 1.06
C ALA A 93 -0.45 -0.52 0.13
N GLY A 94 -0.04 -1.78 0.05
CA GLY A 94 -0.50 -2.73 -0.98
C GLY A 94 0.62 -3.23 -1.90
N ALA A 95 1.81 -2.62 -1.86
CA ALA A 95 3.03 -3.21 -2.39
C ALA A 95 3.70 -4.20 -1.40
N ALA A 96 2.94 -4.72 -0.44
CA ALA A 96 3.29 -5.94 0.29
C ALA A 96 3.03 -7.17 -0.61
N THR A 97 3.77 -7.27 -1.70
CA THR A 97 4.03 -8.51 -2.44
C THR A 97 5.41 -8.30 -3.06
N THR A 98 6.49 -8.61 -2.34
CA THR A 98 7.02 -9.98 -2.34
C THR A 98 7.98 -10.15 -1.15
N PRO A 99 7.72 -10.99 -0.13
CA PRO A 99 8.82 -11.80 0.38
C PRO A 99 9.17 -12.76 -0.75
N SER A 100 10.36 -12.66 -1.33
CA SER A 100 10.85 -13.63 -2.30
C SER A 100 10.97 -14.98 -1.60
N PRO A 101 10.18 -16.00 -1.95
CA PRO A 101 10.53 -17.37 -1.64
C PRO A 101 11.36 -17.87 -2.83
N SER A 102 12.63 -17.46 -2.86
CA SER A 102 13.64 -18.20 -3.62
C SER A 102 13.84 -19.54 -2.92
N ALA A 103 12.98 -20.52 -3.23
CA ALA A 103 13.22 -21.97 -3.17
C ALA A 103 11.89 -22.75 -3.19
N ALA A 104 11.33 -22.99 -4.37
CA ALA A 104 10.54 -24.19 -4.66
C ALA A 104 10.42 -24.36 -6.19
N THR A 105 11.46 -24.96 -6.77
CA THR A 105 11.36 -25.54 -8.11
C THR A 105 10.27 -26.61 -8.08
N LYS A 106 9.39 -26.64 -9.10
CA LYS A 106 8.86 -27.88 -9.68
C LYS A 106 8.06 -27.61 -10.97
N GLU A 107 8.72 -27.96 -12.07
CA GLU A 107 8.21 -28.57 -13.31
C GLU A 107 7.10 -27.86 -14.11
N THR A 108 7.53 -27.09 -15.12
CA THR A 108 6.75 -26.57 -16.24
C THR A 108 6.14 -27.70 -17.09
N PRO A 109 4.80 -27.83 -17.21
CA PRO A 109 4.26 -28.53 -18.37
C PRO A 109 4.51 -27.64 -19.58
N LEU A 110 5.25 -28.16 -20.57
CA LEU A 110 5.55 -27.52 -21.83
C LEU A 110 4.23 -27.10 -22.52
N ARG A 111 3.82 -25.85 -22.32
CA ARG A 111 2.59 -25.29 -22.90
C ARG A 111 2.82 -25.18 -24.41
N LYS A 112 2.35 -26.18 -25.17
CA LYS A 112 2.36 -26.12 -26.64
C LYS A 112 1.30 -25.10 -27.07
N PHE A 113 1.60 -24.30 -28.09
CA PHE A 113 0.64 -23.37 -28.69
C PHE A 113 0.18 -23.92 -30.03
N CYS A 114 -1.04 -23.60 -30.43
CA CYS A 114 -1.59 -24.04 -31.70
C CYS A 114 -0.80 -23.39 -32.85
N PRO A 115 -0.24 -24.16 -33.80
CA PRO A 115 0.48 -23.58 -34.93
C PRO A 115 -0.44 -22.82 -35.90
N GLN A 116 -1.76 -23.04 -35.83
CA GLN A 116 -2.71 -22.42 -36.73
C GLN A 116 -3.23 -21.07 -36.22
N CYS A 117 -3.56 -20.96 -34.93
CA CYS A 117 -4.13 -19.74 -34.35
C CYS A 117 -3.33 -19.15 -33.17
N GLY A 118 -2.27 -19.81 -32.72
CA GLY A 118 -1.46 -19.38 -31.58
C GLY A 118 -2.09 -19.61 -30.20
N ALA A 119 -3.29 -20.20 -30.11
CA ALA A 119 -3.95 -20.43 -28.82
C ALA A 119 -3.21 -21.49 -27.97
N PRO A 120 -3.15 -21.35 -26.64
CA PRO A 120 -2.50 -22.32 -25.76
C PRO A 120 -3.24 -23.66 -25.79
N LEU A 121 -2.50 -24.74 -26.07
CA LEU A 121 -3.00 -26.11 -26.10
C LEU A 121 -2.69 -26.80 -24.78
N ARG A 122 -3.68 -27.53 -24.26
CA ARG A 122 -3.48 -28.45 -23.15
C ARG A 122 -2.85 -29.76 -23.66
N PRO A 123 -1.95 -30.39 -22.90
CA PRO A 123 -1.36 -31.67 -23.29
C PRO A 123 -2.47 -32.74 -23.41
N GLY A 124 -2.44 -33.51 -24.51
CA GLY A 124 -3.38 -34.61 -24.77
C GLY A 124 -4.60 -34.26 -25.63
N LEU A 125 -4.74 -33.02 -26.10
CA LEU A 125 -5.82 -32.63 -27.02
C LEU A 125 -5.52 -33.05 -28.47
N LYS A 126 -6.48 -33.73 -29.12
CA LYS A 126 -6.43 -34.09 -30.55
C LYS A 126 -6.85 -32.94 -31.49
N PHE A 127 -7.53 -31.93 -30.95
CA PHE A 127 -8.04 -30.77 -31.71
C PHE A 127 -7.94 -29.51 -30.83
N CYS A 128 -7.73 -28.36 -31.47
CA CYS A 128 -7.69 -27.06 -30.80
C CYS A 128 -9.10 -26.64 -30.41
N SER A 129 -9.34 -26.39 -29.14
CA SER A 129 -10.64 -25.91 -28.64
C SER A 129 -10.98 -24.47 -29.07
N SER A 130 -10.01 -23.72 -29.61
CA SER A 130 -10.20 -22.33 -30.01
C SER A 130 -10.49 -22.15 -31.50
N CYS A 131 -9.83 -22.89 -32.38
CA CYS A 131 -10.03 -22.78 -33.84
C CYS A 131 -10.53 -24.07 -34.50
N GLY A 132 -10.62 -25.18 -33.76
CA GLY A 132 -11.01 -26.48 -34.29
C GLY A 132 -9.92 -27.21 -35.08
N ALA A 133 -8.74 -26.60 -35.27
CA ALA A 133 -7.64 -27.24 -36.01
C ALA A 133 -7.19 -28.54 -35.35
N LYS A 134 -6.99 -29.59 -36.14
CA LYS A 134 -6.49 -30.88 -35.66
C LYS A 134 -5.04 -30.74 -35.20
N ILE A 135 -4.78 -31.11 -33.95
CA ILE A 135 -3.44 -31.12 -33.36
C ILE A 135 -2.97 -32.57 -33.39
N SER A 136 -2.03 -32.85 -34.29
CA SER A 136 -1.37 -34.17 -34.39
C SER A 136 -0.10 -34.21 -33.56
#